data_AF-A0A7W6CEH2-F1
#
_entry.id   AF-A0A7W6CEH2-F1
#
_cell.length_a   1.000
_cell.length_b   1.000
_cell.length_c   1.000
_cell.angle_alpha   90.00
_cell.angle_beta   90.00
_cell.angle_gamma   90.00
#
_symmetry.space_group_name_H-M   'P 1'
#
loop_
_entity.id
_entity.type
_entity.pdbx_description
1 polymer ?
#
loop_
_entity_poly.entity_id
_entity_poly.type
_entity_poly.pdbx_seq_one_letter_code
_entity_poly.pdbx_strand_id
1 'polypeptide(L)'
;MRWTCTNCGAVERLTFYPDCCSSCGGAMICDDGRTTQGANDTDITECHELLDAAGEGDATANVILWQERAPTYYYNPEMIADLALQNRIDMMQAIYGAAA
;
A
#
# COMPACT_ATOMS: atom_id res chain seq x y z
N MET A 1 -18.04 -14.16 16.94
CA MET A 1 -18.03 -13.49 15.62
C MET A 1 -17.78 -14.52 14.56
N ARG A 2 -18.46 -14.45 13.41
CA ARG A 2 -18.20 -15.37 12.31
C ARG A 2 -17.18 -14.72 11.39
N TRP A 3 -16.13 -15.46 11.06
CA TRP A 3 -15.09 -15.11 10.10
C TRP A 3 -15.16 -16.09 8.93
N THR A 4 -15.20 -15.58 7.71
CA THR A 4 -15.25 -16.38 6.49
C THR A 4 -13.97 -16.15 5.71
N CYS A 5 -13.23 -17.21 5.43
CA CYS A 5 -12.03 -17.12 4.61
C CYS A 5 -12.39 -16.75 3.17
N THR A 6 -11.76 -15.71 2.63
CA THR A 6 -11.99 -15.24 1.25
C THR A 6 -11.34 -16.14 0.21
N ASN A 7 -10.39 -17.00 0.61
CA ASN A 7 -9.69 -17.93 -0.27
C ASN A 7 -10.36 -19.32 -0.35
N CYS A 8 -10.60 -19.99 0.79
CA CYS A 8 -11.14 -21.36 0.81
C CYS A 8 -12.60 -21.47 1.29
N GLY A 9 -13.23 -20.37 1.69
CA GLY A 9 -14.62 -20.37 2.18
C GLY A 9 -14.81 -20.99 3.57
N ALA A 10 -13.74 -21.40 4.25
CA ALA A 10 -13.82 -21.90 5.62
C ALA A 10 -14.44 -20.84 6.55
N VAL A 11 -15.34 -21.29 7.42
CA VAL A 11 -16.06 -20.42 8.35
C VAL A 11 -15.63 -20.75 9.77
N GLU A 12 -15.10 -19.76 10.48
CA GLU A 12 -14.64 -19.90 11.85
C GLU A 12 -15.45 -18.99 12.79
N ARG A 13 -15.84 -19.53 13.95
CA ARG A 13 -16.57 -18.79 14.98
C ARG A 13 -15.61 -18.37 16.08
N LEU A 14 -14.98 -17.22 15.92
CA LEU A 14 -13.95 -16.72 16.83
C LEU A 14 -14.47 -15.54 17.66
N THR A 15 -13.94 -15.39 18.87
CA THR A 15 -14.23 -14.27 19.79
C THR A 15 -13.18 -13.17 19.74
N PHE A 16 -12.09 -13.38 19.01
CA PHE A 16 -10.97 -12.46 18.81
C PHE A 16 -10.83 -12.10 17.31
N TYR A 17 -9.91 -11.18 17.02
CA TYR A 17 -9.51 -10.83 15.66
C TYR A 17 -8.40 -11.82 15.20
N PRO A 18 -8.67 -12.72 14.24
CA PRO A 18 -7.68 -13.66 13.75
C PRO A 18 -6.70 -12.97 12.80
N ASP A 19 -5.49 -13.52 12.70
CA ASP A 19 -4.50 -13.05 11.72
C ASP A 19 -4.80 -13.63 10.33
N CYS A 20 -5.20 -14.92 10.26
CA CYS A 20 -5.55 -15.61 9.01
C CYS A 20 -6.43 -16.84 9.23
N CYS A 21 -6.89 -17.44 8.13
CA CYS A 21 -7.64 -18.70 8.11
C CYS A 21 -6.79 -19.87 8.63
N SER A 22 -7.29 -20.59 9.64
CA SER A 22 -6.60 -21.75 10.22
C SER A 22 -6.38 -22.90 9.25
N SER A 23 -7.21 -23.00 8.20
CA SER A 23 -7.15 -24.09 7.22
C SER A 23 -6.20 -23.83 6.05
N CYS A 24 -6.02 -22.58 5.62
CA CYS A 24 -5.25 -22.27 4.42
C CYS A 24 -4.36 -21.04 4.50
N GLY A 25 -4.33 -20.33 5.64
CA GLY A 25 -3.58 -19.09 5.81
C GLY A 25 -4.14 -17.89 5.03
N GLY A 26 -5.26 -18.06 4.31
CA GLY A 26 -5.89 -16.98 3.55
C GLY A 26 -6.57 -15.93 4.43
N ALA A 27 -6.75 -14.74 3.89
CA ALA A 27 -7.46 -13.66 4.58
C ALA A 27 -8.90 -14.05 4.94
N MET A 28 -9.43 -13.43 5.98
CA MET A 28 -10.80 -13.66 6.45
C MET A 28 -11.57 -12.36 6.57
N ILE A 29 -12.88 -12.41 6.32
CA ILE A 29 -13.81 -11.30 6.54
C ILE A 29 -14.86 -11.71 7.56
N CYS A 30 -15.19 -10.86 8.52
CA CYS A 30 -16.28 -11.12 9.46
C CYS A 30 -17.58 -10.40 9.11
N ASP A 31 -18.67 -10.85 9.75
CA ASP A 31 -20.03 -10.35 9.51
C ASP A 31 -20.20 -8.83 9.71
N ASP A 32 -19.29 -8.18 10.46
CA ASP A 32 -19.28 -6.73 10.67
C ASP A 32 -18.46 -5.94 9.62
N GLY A 33 -17.90 -6.64 8.63
CA GLY A 33 -17.14 -6.07 7.52
C GLY A 33 -15.64 -5.90 7.76
N ARG A 34 -15.11 -6.21 8.96
CA ARG A 34 -13.65 -6.21 9.18
C ARG A 34 -12.99 -7.38 8.43
N THR A 35 -11.78 -7.14 7.95
CA THR A 35 -10.99 -8.11 7.18
C THR A 35 -9.60 -8.27 7.77
N THR A 36 -9.02 -9.46 7.64
CA THR A 36 -7.62 -9.77 7.94
C THR A 36 -6.72 -9.59 6.72
N GLN A 37 -7.28 -9.11 5.59
CA GLN A 37 -6.59 -8.89 4.32
C GLN A 37 -5.58 -7.74 4.33
N GLY A 38 -5.09 -7.34 5.50
CA GLY A 38 -3.94 -6.45 5.68
C GLY A 38 -3.04 -6.88 6.85
N ALA A 39 -3.30 -8.04 7.47
CA ALA A 39 -2.46 -8.57 8.55
C ALA A 39 -1.24 -9.34 8.02
N ASN A 40 -1.34 -9.87 6.79
CA ASN A 40 -0.31 -10.65 6.11
C ASN A 40 0.11 -10.04 4.75
N ASP A 41 -0.41 -8.87 4.37
CA ASP A 41 0.24 -8.14 3.28
C ASP A 41 1.58 -7.70 3.85
N THR A 42 2.66 -8.17 3.22
CA THR A 42 4.02 -7.71 3.46
C THR A 42 3.93 -6.19 3.50
N ASP A 43 4.18 -5.60 4.67
CA ASP A 43 4.18 -4.13 4.77
C ASP A 43 5.14 -3.64 3.68
N ILE A 44 4.78 -2.58 2.97
CA ILE A 44 5.67 -2.03 1.94
C ILE A 44 7.06 -1.70 2.55
N THR A 45 7.11 -1.50 3.86
CA THR A 45 8.33 -1.31 4.67
C THR A 45 9.14 -2.58 4.95
N GLU A 46 8.69 -3.76 4.54
CA GLU A 46 9.42 -5.03 4.63
C GLU A 46 10.10 -5.40 3.29
N CYS A 47 9.84 -4.64 2.22
CA CYS A 47 10.48 -4.83 0.92
C CYS A 47 11.87 -4.18 0.89
N HIS A 48 12.90 -4.90 1.36
CA HIS A 48 14.28 -4.39 1.45
C HIS A 48 14.83 -3.82 0.14
N GLU A 49 14.58 -4.47 -1.00
CA GLU A 49 15.04 -3.98 -2.30
C GLU A 49 14.46 -2.59 -2.62
N LEU A 50 13.19 -2.37 -2.27
CA LEU A 50 12.51 -1.08 -2.47
C LEU A 50 13.05 -0.01 -1.53
N LEU A 51 13.30 -0.38 -0.26
CA LEU A 51 13.86 0.54 0.73
C LEU A 51 15.29 0.96 0.38
N ASP A 52 16.13 0.01 -0.05
CA ASP A 52 17.51 0.28 -0.44
C ASP A 52 17.54 1.19 -1.69
N ALA A 53 16.75 0.87 -2.72
CA ALA A 53 16.62 1.72 -3.91
C ALA A 53 16.13 3.14 -3.55
N ALA A 54 15.17 3.26 -2.64
CA ALA A 54 14.71 4.55 -2.18
C ALA A 54 15.80 5.35 -1.44
N GLY A 55 16.61 4.68 -0.62
CA GLY A 55 17.76 5.26 0.08
C GLY A 55 18.90 5.67 -0.84
N GLU A 56 19.07 4.97 -1.97
CA GLU A 56 20.00 5.34 -3.04
C GLU A 56 19.51 6.50 -3.91
N GLY A 57 18.26 6.95 -3.71
CA GLY A 57 17.67 8.08 -4.42
C GLY A 57 16.89 7.71 -5.67
N ASP A 58 16.46 6.45 -5.83
CA ASP A 58 15.60 6.06 -6.96
C ASP A 58 14.22 6.72 -6.83
N ALA A 59 13.85 7.51 -7.85
CA ALA A 59 12.60 8.25 -7.87
C ALA A 59 11.36 7.34 -7.88
N THR A 60 11.45 6.19 -8.56
CA THR A 60 10.33 5.26 -8.69
C THR A 60 10.03 4.60 -7.35
N ALA A 61 11.07 4.10 -6.68
CA ALA A 61 10.97 3.46 -5.37
C ALA A 61 10.36 4.40 -4.31
N ASN A 62 10.83 5.65 -4.28
CA ASN A 62 10.28 6.67 -3.38
C ASN A 62 8.80 6.98 -3.65
N VAL A 63 8.39 7.04 -4.92
CA VAL A 63 6.98 7.26 -5.29
C VAL A 63 6.11 6.07 -4.87
N ILE A 64 6.58 4.84 -5.04
CA ILE A 64 5.87 3.63 -4.62
C ILE A 64 5.65 3.67 -3.10
N LEU A 65 6.70 3.91 -2.31
CA LEU A 65 6.61 4.01 -0.85
C LEU A 65 5.64 5.11 -0.40
N TRP A 66 5.66 6.26 -1.07
CA TRP A 66 4.73 7.36 -0.80
C TRP A 66 3.28 6.98 -1.10
N GLN A 67 3.01 6.31 -2.23
CA GLN A 67 1.66 5.89 -2.63
C GLN A 67 1.06 4.86 -1.68
N GLU A 68 1.88 3.92 -1.22
CA GLU A 68 1.50 2.89 -0.24
C GLU A 68 1.44 3.43 1.21
N ARG A 69 1.62 4.74 1.40
CA ARG A 69 1.56 5.43 2.70
C ARG A 69 2.58 4.89 3.71
N ALA A 70 3.77 4.52 3.24
CA ALA A 70 4.89 4.21 4.12
C ALA A 70 5.17 5.40 5.07
N PRO A 71 5.72 5.16 6.27
CA PRO A 71 6.23 6.22 7.11
C PRO A 71 7.22 7.15 6.39
N THR A 72 7.18 8.44 6.71
CA THR A 72 7.97 9.50 6.05
C THR A 72 9.49 9.35 6.14
N TYR A 73 10.00 8.44 6.97
CA TYR A 73 11.43 8.18 7.09
C TYR A 73 11.94 7.13 6.09
N TYR A 74 11.05 6.40 5.40
CA TYR A 74 11.43 5.39 4.40
C TYR A 74 11.56 5.94 2.98
N TYR A 75 11.09 7.16 2.73
CA TYR A 75 11.20 7.82 1.43
C TYR A 75 11.61 9.28 1.62
N ASN A 76 12.10 9.92 0.56
CA ASN A 76 12.50 11.31 0.54
C ASN A 76 11.30 12.23 0.24
N PRO A 77 10.78 12.96 1.24
CA PRO A 77 9.60 13.82 1.05
C PRO A 77 9.86 15.03 0.16
N GLU A 78 11.09 15.54 0.11
CA GLU A 78 11.44 16.68 -0.75
C GLU A 78 11.39 16.27 -2.22
N MET A 79 11.91 15.09 -2.55
CA MET A 79 11.82 14.55 -3.91
C MET A 79 10.37 14.34 -4.36
N ILE A 80 9.50 13.84 -3.46
CA ILE A 80 8.06 13.71 -3.76
C ILE A 80 7.43 15.08 -4.03
N ALA A 81 7.78 16.10 -3.25
CA ALA A 81 7.26 17.46 -3.46
C ALA A 81 7.69 18.04 -4.82
N ASP A 82 8.94 17.84 -5.20
CA ASP A 82 9.49 18.28 -6.49
C ASP A 82 8.83 17.54 -7.67
N LEU A 83 8.69 16.21 -7.57
CA LEU A 83 8.01 15.41 -8.59
C LEU A 83 6.54 15.82 -8.74
N ALA A 84 5.84 16.09 -7.63
CA ALA A 84 4.46 16.55 -7.66
C ALA A 84 4.33 17.98 -8.22
N LEU A 85 5.34 18.84 -8.02
CA LEU A 85 5.39 20.15 -8.65
C LEU A 85 5.59 20.04 -10.15
N GLN A 86 6.54 19.21 -10.60
CA GLN A 86 6.79 18.98 -12.02
C GLN A 86 5.55 18.44 -12.73
N ASN A 87 4.87 17.44 -12.14
CA ASN A 87 3.62 16.90 -12.68
C ASN A 87 2.56 17.98 -12.89
N ARG A 88 2.42 18.90 -11.92
CA ARG A 88 1.47 20.03 -12.04
C ARG A 88 1.86 20.98 -13.16
N ILE A 89 3.15 21.28 -13.34
CA ILE A 89 3.64 22.12 -14.43
C ILE A 89 3.35 21.46 -15.77
N ASP A 90 3.66 20.18 -15.92
CA ASP A 90 3.46 19.41 -17.16
C ASP A 90 1.97 19.36 -17.53
N MET A 91 1.08 19.13 -16.55
CA MET A 91 -0.36 19.20 -16.76
C MET A 91 -0.82 20.58 -17.23
N MET A 92 -0.31 21.65 -16.63
CA MET A 92 -0.66 23.01 -17.04
C MET A 92 -0.15 23.33 -18.44
N GLN A 93 1.05 22.89 -18.80
CA GLN A 93 1.58 23.04 -20.16
C GLN A 93 0.79 22.23 -21.18
N ALA A 94 0.35 21.01 -20.85
CA ALA A 94 -0.47 20.21 -21.75
C ALA A 94 -1.84 20.87 -22.04
N ILE A 95 -2.44 21.51 -21.04
CA ILE A 95 -3.76 22.17 -21.18
C ILE A 95 -3.63 23.52 -21.90
N TYR A 96 -2.65 24.34 -21.52
CA TYR A 96 -2.57 25.74 -21.97
C TYR A 96 -1.49 25.99 -23.04
N GLY A 97 -0.48 25.13 -23.15
CA GLY A 97 0.60 25.26 -24.13
C GLY A 97 0.21 24.85 -25.55
N ALA A 98 -0.83 24.03 -25.71
CA ALA A 98 -1.39 23.68 -27.03
C ALA A 98 -2.32 24.76 -27.60
N ALA A 99 -2.59 25.84 -26.85
CA ALA A 99 -3.50 26.93 -27.21
C ALA A 99 -2.79 28.17 -27.78
N ALA A 100 -1.48 28.10 -28.08
CA ALA A 100 -0.66 29.17 -28.63
C ALA A 100 -0.23 28.91 -30.08
#